data_AF-A0A963EKH7-F1
#
_entry.id   AF-A0A963EKH7-F1
#
_cell.length_a   1.000
_cell.length_b   1.000
_cell.length_c   1.000
_cell.angle_alpha   90.00
_cell.angle_beta   90.00
_cell.angle_gamma   90.00
#
_symmetry.space_group_name_H-M   'P 1'
#
loop_
_entity.id
_entity.type
_entity.pdbx_description
1 polymer ?
#
loop_
_entity_poly.entity_id
_entity_poly.type
_entity_poly.pdbx_seq_one_letter_code
_entity_poly.pdbx_strand_id
1 'polypeptide(L)'
;LHDNRIAARSLATMGFYRPFKYLRAIQIPMLVIGATRDTVAPFDEAKVRRMSSASVEVRTIDANHFDPYLEPWFAGNIKLQLEFANRVVVR
;
A
#
# COMPACT_ATOMS: atom_id res chain seq x y z
N LEU A 1 -0.94 22.00 -18.15
CA LEU A 1 0.41 21.79 -17.58
C LEU A 1 0.27 21.84 -16.07
N HIS A 2 0.45 20.72 -15.39
CA HIS A 2 0.39 20.67 -13.92
C HIS A 2 1.72 21.17 -13.34
N ASP A 3 1.64 21.94 -12.26
CA ASP A 3 2.80 22.42 -11.52
C ASP A 3 3.32 21.30 -10.58
N ASN A 4 4.45 20.69 -10.94
CA ASN A 4 5.03 19.52 -10.27
C ASN A 4 6.28 19.87 -9.43
N ARG A 5 6.31 21.06 -8.82
CA ARG A 5 7.44 21.50 -7.97
C ARG A 5 7.50 20.72 -6.65
N ILE A 6 8.69 20.28 -6.27
CA ILE A 6 8.98 19.69 -4.95
C ILE A 6 9.93 20.60 -4.16
N ALA A 7 9.81 20.62 -2.83
CA ALA A 7 10.75 21.36 -1.98
C ALA A 7 12.14 20.67 -2.00
N ALA A 8 13.21 21.43 -2.19
CA ALA A 8 14.57 20.88 -2.25
C ALA A 8 14.95 20.04 -1.01
N ARG A 9 14.44 20.42 0.17
CA ARG A 9 14.63 19.66 1.43
C ARG A 9 14.09 18.23 1.38
N SER A 10 13.13 17.92 0.51
CA SER A 10 12.59 16.56 0.36
C SER A 10 13.65 15.59 -0.16
N LEU A 11 14.63 16.06 -0.96
CA LEU A 11 15.74 15.24 -1.43
C LEU A 11 16.70 14.87 -0.29
N ALA A 12 16.87 15.76 0.70
CA ALA A 12 17.76 15.52 1.83
C ALA A 12 17.33 14.34 2.71
N THR A 13 16.03 13.98 2.71
CA THR A 13 15.49 12.88 3.53
C THR A 13 15.16 11.63 2.73
N MET A 14 15.02 11.73 1.41
CA MET A 14 14.53 10.65 0.55
C MET A 14 15.37 9.37 0.63
N GLY A 15 16.71 9.49 0.65
CA GLY A 15 17.60 8.33 0.71
C GLY A 15 17.53 7.54 2.03
N PHE A 16 17.15 8.20 3.13
CA PHE A 16 17.03 7.58 4.45
C PHE A 16 15.61 7.07 4.75
N TYR A 17 14.63 7.44 3.93
CA TYR A 17 13.25 7.01 4.09
C TYR A 17 13.09 5.54 3.70
N ARG A 18 12.93 4.67 4.70
CA ARG A 18 12.81 3.21 4.52
C ARG A 18 11.51 2.67 5.16
N PRO A 19 10.33 2.92 4.56
CA PRO A 19 9.02 2.56 5.13
C PRO A 19 8.91 1.09 5.57
N PHE A 20 9.44 0.18 4.76
CA PHE A 20 9.36 -1.27 5.02
C PHE A 20 10.01 -1.70 6.35
N LYS A 21 10.99 -0.95 6.88
CA LYS A 21 11.59 -1.25 8.19
C LYS A 21 10.60 -1.04 9.33
N TYR A 22 9.60 -0.18 9.14
CA TYR A 22 8.63 0.17 10.16
C TYR A 22 7.38 -0.71 10.13
N LEU A 23 7.15 -1.50 9.08
CA LEU A 23 6.01 -2.43 8.99
C LEU A 23 5.92 -3.38 10.20
N ARG A 24 7.06 -3.80 10.74
CA ARG A 24 7.13 -4.67 11.93
C ARG A 24 6.73 -3.97 13.23
N ALA A 25 6.87 -2.64 13.29
CA ALA A 25 6.57 -1.85 14.48
C ALA A 25 5.08 -1.47 14.57
N ILE A 26 4.32 -1.61 13.49
CA ILE A 26 2.89 -1.24 13.44
C ILE A 26 2.09 -2.14 14.37
N GLN A 27 1.42 -1.54 15.35
CA GLN A 27 0.57 -2.26 16.32
C GLN A 27 -0.93 -2.12 16.02
N ILE A 28 -1.33 -1.09 15.27
CA ILE A 28 -2.72 -0.88 14.87
C ILE A 28 -3.08 -1.76 13.67
N PRO A 29 -4.36 -2.16 13.51
CA PRO A 29 -4.80 -2.85 12.32
C PRO A 29 -4.44 -2.06 11.06
N MET A 30 -3.79 -2.70 10.09
CA MET A 30 -3.43 -2.11 8.81
C MET A 30 -3.72 -3.09 7.67
N LEU A 31 -4.25 -2.59 6.56
CA LEU A 31 -4.37 -3.32 5.31
C LEU A 31 -3.33 -2.81 4.30
N VAL A 32 -2.58 -3.72 3.70
CA VAL A 32 -1.72 -3.46 2.54
C VAL A 32 -2.28 -4.24 1.34
N ILE A 33 -2.57 -3.53 0.26
CA ILE A 33 -3.01 -4.13 -1.00
C ILE A 33 -1.92 -3.89 -2.04
N GLY A 34 -1.37 -4.96 -2.61
CA GLY A 34 -0.37 -4.90 -3.68
C GLY A 34 -0.92 -5.32 -5.03
N ALA A 35 -0.52 -4.64 -6.09
CA ALA A 35 -0.85 -5.04 -7.45
C ALA A 35 0.26 -5.96 -8.01
N THR A 36 -0.07 -7.16 -8.48
CA THR A 36 0.93 -8.19 -8.84
C THR A 36 1.72 -7.87 -10.10
N ARG A 37 1.20 -7.00 -10.97
CA ARG A 37 1.82 -6.54 -12.22
C ARG A 37 2.25 -5.08 -12.14
N ASP A 38 2.46 -4.55 -10.93
CA ASP A 38 2.89 -3.16 -10.74
C ASP A 38 4.26 -2.91 -11.39
N THR A 39 4.28 -2.01 -12.36
CA THR A 39 5.50 -1.60 -13.10
C THR A 39 6.13 -0.31 -12.59
N VAL A 40 5.44 0.44 -11.73
CA VAL A 40 5.90 1.72 -11.17
C VAL A 40 6.54 1.51 -9.79
N ALA A 41 5.90 0.69 -8.96
CA ALA A 41 6.36 0.29 -7.64
C ALA A 41 6.18 -1.23 -7.45
N PRO A 42 7.06 -2.07 -8.05
CA PRO A 42 6.89 -3.52 -8.05
C PRO A 42 6.64 -4.11 -6.67
N PHE A 43 5.56 -4.89 -6.56
CA PHE A 43 5.11 -5.44 -5.28
C PHE A 43 5.75 -6.81 -5.00
N ASP A 44 6.64 -6.86 -4.02
CA ASP A 44 7.23 -8.11 -3.49
C ASP A 44 6.42 -8.59 -2.28
N GLU A 45 5.39 -9.40 -2.54
CA GLU A 45 4.48 -9.91 -1.51
C GLU A 45 5.23 -10.67 -0.41
N ALA A 46 6.19 -11.51 -0.78
CA ALA A 46 6.95 -12.33 0.17
C ALA A 46 7.75 -11.46 1.13
N LYS A 47 8.39 -10.40 0.62
CA LYS A 47 9.13 -9.43 1.44
C LYS A 47 8.19 -8.62 2.32
N VAL A 48 7.07 -8.13 1.81
CA VAL A 48 6.10 -7.37 2.59
C VAL A 48 5.57 -8.21 3.75
N ARG A 49 5.10 -9.44 3.47
CA ARG A 49 4.65 -10.38 4.52
C ARG A 49 5.72 -10.67 5.57
N ARG A 50 6.97 -10.88 5.16
CA ARG A 50 8.10 -11.10 6.10
C ARG A 50 8.38 -9.88 6.99
N MET A 51 8.14 -8.67 6.49
CA MET A 51 8.40 -7.42 7.21
C MET A 51 7.21 -6.98 8.08
N SER A 52 6.00 -7.46 7.78
CA SER A 52 4.76 -7.15 8.49
C SER A 52 4.73 -7.68 9.93
N SER A 53 4.03 -6.94 10.80
CA SER A 53 3.58 -7.43 12.11
C SER A 53 2.28 -8.25 11.97
N ALA A 54 1.82 -8.86 13.06
CA ALA A 54 0.54 -9.58 13.09
C ALA A 54 -0.69 -8.66 12.87
N SER A 55 -0.54 -7.35 13.08
CA SER A 55 -1.61 -6.36 12.86
C SER A 55 -1.76 -5.95 11.39
N VAL A 56 -0.84 -6.38 10.52
CA VAL A 56 -0.83 -6.03 9.10
C VAL A 56 -1.41 -7.18 8.27
N GLU A 57 -2.55 -6.94 7.65
CA GLU A 57 -3.15 -7.81 6.65
C GLU A 57 -2.60 -7.46 5.26
N VAL A 58 -2.16 -8.46 4.50
CA VAL A 58 -1.64 -8.28 3.13
C VAL A 58 -2.55 -8.99 2.14
N ARG A 59 -3.02 -8.23 1.15
CA ARG A 59 -3.81 -8.71 0.01
C ARG A 59 -3.12 -8.36 -1.30
N THR A 60 -3.42 -9.12 -2.34
CA THR A 60 -2.96 -8.84 -3.69
C THR A 60 -4.12 -8.82 -4.68
N ILE A 61 -3.98 -8.04 -5.74
CA ILE A 61 -4.90 -7.98 -6.87
C ILE A 61 -4.12 -8.10 -8.17
N ASP A 62 -4.69 -8.79 -9.17
CA ASP A 62 -4.05 -8.97 -10.47
C ASP A 62 -4.19 -7.73 -11.37
N ALA A 63 -3.39 -6.71 -11.07
CA ALA A 63 -3.46 -5.38 -11.64
C ALA A 63 -2.06 -4.77 -11.81
N ASN A 64 -1.94 -3.73 -12.65
CA ASN A 64 -0.82 -2.80 -12.70
C ASN A 64 -1.04 -1.63 -11.71
N HIS A 65 -0.10 -0.69 -11.63
CA HIS A 65 -0.06 0.36 -10.59
C HIS A 65 -1.33 1.21 -10.49
N PHE A 66 -1.90 1.61 -11.64
CA PHE A 66 -3.03 2.53 -11.70
C PHE A 66 -4.39 1.85 -11.89
N ASP A 67 -4.39 0.56 -12.25
CA ASP A 67 -5.60 -0.24 -12.44
C ASP A 67 -6.54 -0.23 -11.22
N PRO A 68 -6.07 -0.26 -9.94
CA PRO A 68 -6.97 -0.28 -8.78
C PRO A 68 -7.85 0.96 -8.63
N TYR A 69 -7.58 2.02 -9.38
CA TYR A 69 -8.36 3.26 -9.41
C TYR A 69 -9.37 3.32 -10.56
N LEU A 70 -9.44 2.27 -11.39
CA LEU A 70 -10.26 2.20 -12.61
C LEU A 70 -11.03 0.88 -12.68
N GLU A 71 -12.14 0.87 -13.41
CA GLU A 71 -12.82 -0.39 -13.72
C GLU A 71 -11.97 -1.26 -14.66
N PRO A 72 -12.04 -2.60 -14.55
CA PRO A 72 -12.90 -3.39 -13.65
C PRO A 72 -12.38 -3.64 -12.22
N TRP A 73 -11.18 -3.15 -11.86
CA TRP A 73 -10.56 -3.47 -10.56
C TRP A 73 -11.08 -2.60 -9.41
N PHE A 74 -11.58 -1.41 -9.72
CA PHE A 74 -12.00 -0.42 -8.74
C PHE A 74 -12.99 -0.97 -7.70
N ALA A 75 -14.12 -1.54 -8.14
CA ALA A 75 -15.12 -2.06 -7.23
C ALA A 75 -14.56 -3.16 -6.31
N GLY A 76 -13.72 -4.05 -6.84
CA GLY A 76 -13.06 -5.09 -6.06
C GLY A 76 -12.07 -4.54 -5.03
N ASN A 77 -11.26 -3.56 -5.42
CA ASN A 77 -10.31 -2.88 -4.54
C ASN A 77 -11.02 -2.14 -3.39
N ILE A 78 -12.08 -1.39 -3.70
CA ILE A 78 -12.89 -0.69 -2.67
C ILE A 78 -13.57 -1.69 -1.72
N LYS A 79 -14.07 -2.81 -2.24
CA LYS A 79 -14.68 -3.86 -1.42
C LYS A 79 -13.69 -4.40 -0.38
N LEU A 80 -12.45 -4.70 -0.76
CA LEU A 80 -11.41 -5.14 0.18
C LEU A 80 -11.17 -4.12 1.30
N GLN A 81 -11.13 -2.84 0.96
CA GLN A 81 -10.92 -1.75 1.93
C GLN A 81 -12.12 -1.62 2.88
N LEU A 82 -13.35 -1.67 2.37
CA LEU A 82 -14.57 -1.58 3.18
C LEU A 82 -14.73 -2.78 4.12
N GLU A 83 -14.47 -4.00 3.64
CA GLU A 83 -14.51 -5.21 4.47
C GLU A 83 -13.52 -5.14 5.63
N PHE A 84 -12.31 -4.66 5.37
CA PHE A 84 -11.31 -4.42 6.41
C PHE A 84 -11.77 -3.34 7.39
N ALA A 85 -12.17 -2.17 6.89
CA ALA A 85 -12.60 -1.04 7.71
C ALA A 85 -13.79 -1.42 8.62
N ASN A 86 -14.81 -2.08 8.07
CA ASN A 86 -15.96 -2.54 8.84
C ASN A 86 -15.55 -3.52 9.95
N ARG A 87 -14.62 -4.44 9.67
CA ARG A 87 -14.12 -5.38 10.68
C ARG A 87 -13.35 -4.70 11.83
N VAL A 88 -12.62 -3.62 11.55
CA VAL A 88 -11.69 -3.02 12.54
C VAL A 88 -12.22 -1.75 13.20
N VAL A 89 -13.16 -1.04 12.59
CA VAL A 89 -13.72 0.24 13.08
C VAL A 89 -15.12 0.08 13.64
N VAL A 90 -15.98 -0.67 12.95
CA VAL A 90 -17.37 -0.85 13.36
C VAL A 90 -17.42 -2.02 14.34
N ARG A 91 -17.20 -1.72 15.62
CA ARG A 91 -17.56 -2.61 16.74
C ARG A 91 -18.92 -2.22 17.28
#